data_AF-A0A9D6QDU2-F1
#
_entry.id   AF-A0A9D6QDU2-F1
#
_cell.length_a   1.000
_cell.length_b   1.000
_cell.length_c   1.000
_cell.angle_alpha   90.00
_cell.angle_beta   90.00
_cell.angle_gamma   90.00
#
_symmetry.space_group_name_H-M   'P 1'
#
loop_
_entity.id
_entity.type
_entity.pdbx_description
1 polymer ?
#
loop_
_entity_poly.entity_id
_entity_poly.type
_entity_poly.pdbx_seq_one_letter_code
_entity_poly.pdbx_strand_id
1 'polypeptide(L)'
;MRRFYTRAQYLDRARALRQARPDIAFSTDIIVGFPGETEEDFESTYSLLEEVKFDNVYSFLFSPRPGTAAALRPDKIEATSANPAILKLPFMHTP
;
A
#
# COMPACT_ATOMS: atom_id res chain seq x y z
N MET A 1 6.54 -8.28 1.49
CA MET A 1 5.77 -8.78 0.32
C MET A 1 6.73 -9.21 -0.79
N ARG A 2 6.53 -10.35 -1.47
CA ARG A 2 7.44 -10.85 -2.53
C ARG A 2 7.19 -10.14 -3.87
N ARG A 3 7.44 -8.83 -3.94
CA ARG A 3 7.34 -8.04 -5.18
C ARG A 3 8.70 -8.01 -5.88
N PHE A 4 8.72 -8.31 -7.18
CA PHE A 4 9.95 -8.34 -7.99
C PHE A 4 10.19 -7.00 -8.73
N TYR A 5 9.86 -5.89 -8.07
CA TYR A 5 10.09 -4.55 -8.58
C TYR A 5 10.38 -3.59 -7.42
N THR A 6 11.11 -2.51 -7.72
CA THR A 6 11.41 -1.46 -6.74
C THR A 6 10.37 -0.34 -6.79
N ARG A 7 10.35 0.53 -5.78
CA ARG A 7 9.57 1.78 -5.76
C ARG A 7 9.87 2.64 -6.99
N ALA A 8 11.15 2.82 -7.34
CA ALA A 8 11.55 3.61 -8.50
C ALA A 8 10.96 3.06 -9.81
N GLN A 9 11.05 1.74 -10.02
CA GLN A 9 10.47 1.09 -11.20
C GLN A 9 8.94 1.23 -11.26
N TYR A 10 8.26 1.22 -10.11
CA TYR A 10 6.82 1.46 -10.04
C TYR A 10 6.47 2.89 -10.45
N LEU A 11 7.17 3.88 -9.90
CA LEU A 11 6.95 5.30 -10.19
C LEU A 11 7.25 5.62 -11.66
N ASP A 12 8.32 5.07 -12.22
CA ASP A 12 8.67 5.28 -13.63
C ASP A 12 7.57 4.75 -14.56
N ARG A 13 6.99 3.58 -14.25
CA ARG A 13 5.85 3.03 -15.00
C ARG A 13 4.61 3.92 -14.87
N ALA A 14 4.28 4.37 -13.66
CA ALA A 14 3.14 5.26 -13.45
C ALA A 14 3.29 6.58 -14.21
N ARG A 15 4.49 7.18 -14.20
CA ARG A 15 4.81 8.40 -14.96
C ARG A 15 4.71 8.17 -16.47
N ALA A 16 5.30 7.09 -16.99
CA ALA A 16 5.25 6.77 -18.41
C ALA A 16 3.82 6.56 -18.91
N LEU A 17 2.98 5.87 -18.13
CA LEU A 17 1.56 5.69 -18.46
C LEU A 17 0.80 7.01 -18.51
N ARG A 18 1.05 7.92 -17.55
CA ARG A 18 0.39 9.23 -17.52
C ARG A 18 0.87 10.18 -18.63
N GLN A 19 2.14 10.07 -19.03
CA GLN A 19 2.66 10.79 -20.19
C GLN A 19 2.01 10.29 -21.49
N ALA A 20 1.79 8.98 -21.62
CA ALA A 20 1.14 8.40 -22.78
C ALA A 20 -0.38 8.70 -22.81
N ARG A 21 -1.02 8.77 -21.64
CA ARG A 21 -2.46 9.07 -21.46
C ARG A 21 -2.67 9.99 -20.26
N PRO A 22 -2.73 11.32 -20.47
CA PRO A 22 -2.90 12.28 -19.39
C PRO A 22 -4.19 12.11 -18.56
N ASP A 23 -5.21 11.49 -19.16
CA ASP A 23 -6.54 11.24 -18.59
C ASP A 23 -6.69 9.85 -17.94
N ILE A 24 -5.61 9.08 -17.84
CA ILE A 24 -5.67 7.72 -17.28
C ILE A 24 -5.99 7.74 -15.79
N ALA A 25 -7.00 6.97 -15.39
CA ALA A 25 -7.35 6.75 -13.99
C ALA A 25 -6.53 5.61 -13.39
N PHE A 26 -5.97 5.83 -12.20
CA PHE A 26 -5.27 4.83 -11.41
C PHE A 26 -6.05 4.49 -10.14
N SER A 27 -6.18 3.20 -9.87
CA SER A 27 -6.65 2.67 -8.60
C SER A 27 -5.61 1.76 -7.95
N THR A 28 -5.58 1.71 -6.63
CA THR A 28 -4.73 0.76 -5.90
C THR A 28 -5.35 0.27 -4.61
N ASP A 29 -5.03 -0.97 -4.26
CA ASP A 29 -5.31 -1.56 -2.96
C ASP A 29 -4.03 -1.61 -2.13
N ILE A 30 -4.12 -1.24 -0.86
CA ILE A 30 -3.00 -1.14 0.08
C ILE A 30 -3.34 -1.95 1.32
N ILE A 31 -2.36 -2.69 1.81
CA ILE A 31 -2.45 -3.39 3.08
C ILE A 31 -1.51 -2.69 4.05
N VAL A 32 -2.04 -2.28 5.20
CA VAL A 32 -1.31 -1.65 6.31
C VAL A 32 -1.21 -2.66 7.46
N GLY A 33 -0.14 -2.59 8.23
CA GLY A 33 0.13 -3.52 9.33
C GLY A 33 0.71 -4.85 8.85
N PHE A 34 1.37 -4.87 7.69
CA PHE A 34 2.04 -6.09 7.23
C PHE A 34 3.09 -6.54 8.26
N PRO A 35 3.31 -7.85 8.50
CA PRO A 35 4.28 -8.27 9.51
C PRO A 35 5.69 -7.75 9.19
N GLY A 36 6.24 -6.96 10.11
CA GLY A 36 7.53 -6.28 10.00
C GLY A 36 7.48 -4.88 9.42
N GLU A 37 6.31 -4.33 9.09
CA GLU A 37 6.15 -2.95 8.64
C GLU A 37 6.59 -1.96 9.74
N THR A 38 7.48 -1.06 9.36
CA THR A 38 7.94 0.03 10.22
C THR A 38 7.20 1.33 9.90
N GLU A 39 7.31 2.34 10.76
CA GLU A 39 6.78 3.68 10.45
C GLU A 39 7.41 4.25 9.16
N GLU A 40 8.70 3.97 8.91
CA GLU A 40 9.39 4.40 7.70
C GLU A 40 8.83 3.71 6.44
N ASP A 41 8.46 2.44 6.53
CA ASP A 41 7.79 1.72 5.44
C ASP A 41 6.40 2.30 5.15
N PHE A 42 5.67 2.66 6.20
CA PHE A 42 4.37 3.32 6.08
C PHE A 42 4.49 4.69 5.41
N GLU A 43 5.39 5.56 5.89
CA GLU A 43 5.60 6.89 5.30
C GLU A 43 6.15 6.80 3.86
N SER A 44 6.96 5.78 3.56
CA SER A 44 7.37 5.46 2.19
C SER A 44 6.18 5.08 1.30
N THR A 45 5.23 4.31 1.83
CA THR A 45 3.99 3.96 1.14
C THR A 45 3.10 5.19 0.94
N TYR A 46 2.92 6.02 1.98
CA TYR A 46 2.11 7.22 1.94
C TYR A 46 2.62 8.23 0.90
N SER A 47 3.93 8.52 0.92
CA SER A 47 4.56 9.41 -0.08
C SER A 47 4.44 8.88 -1.51
N LEU A 48 4.45 7.56 -1.72
CA LEU A 48 4.21 6.97 -3.05
C LEU A 48 2.81 7.30 -3.57
N LEU A 49 1.79 7.33 -2.69
CA LEU A 49 0.43 7.68 -3.09
C LEU A 49 0.33 9.14 -3.53
N GLU A 50 1.00 10.04 -2.81
CA GLU A 50 1.07 11.45 -3.16
C GLU A 50 1.79 11.68 -4.51
N GLU A 51 2.88 10.94 -4.76
CA GLU A 51 3.63 11.02 -6.01
C GLU A 51 2.81 10.48 -7.20
N VAL A 52 2.14 9.35 -7.02
CA VAL A 52 1.39 8.71 -8.10
C VAL A 52 0.06 9.43 -8.33
N LYS A 53 -0.56 10.03 -7.32
CA LYS A 53 -1.89 10.67 -7.43
C LYS A 53 -2.94 9.71 -7.99
N PHE A 54 -3.23 8.66 -7.22
CA PHE A 54 -4.31 7.72 -7.56
C PHE A 54 -5.67 8.40 -7.47
N ASP A 55 -6.57 8.01 -8.37
CA ASP A 55 -7.97 8.42 -8.37
C ASP A 55 -8.75 7.67 -7.29
N ASN A 56 -8.39 6.40 -7.05
CA ASN A 56 -9.00 5.58 -6.01
C ASN A 56 -7.94 4.82 -5.21
N VAL A 57 -8.05 4.87 -3.88
CA VAL A 57 -7.19 4.13 -2.96
C VAL A 57 -8.07 3.35 -2.00
N TYR A 58 -7.82 2.06 -1.87
CA TYR A 58 -8.51 1.19 -0.92
C TYR A 58 -7.49 0.65 0.08
N SER A 59 -7.68 0.94 1.36
CA SER A 59 -6.78 0.51 2.43
C SER A 59 -7.43 -0.59 3.26
N PHE A 60 -6.64 -1.60 3.62
CA PHE A 60 -7.06 -2.74 4.42
C PHE A 60 -6.06 -3.02 5.53
N LEU A 61 -6.53 -3.47 6.69
CA LEU A 61 -5.65 -4.07 7.70
C LEU A 61 -5.11 -5.40 7.19
N PHE A 62 -3.85 -5.69 7.47
CA PHE A 62 -3.29 -7.01 7.23
C PHE A 62 -4.09 -8.07 8.00
N SER A 63 -4.63 -9.02 7.25
CA SER A 63 -5.32 -10.19 7.79
C SER A 63 -4.50 -11.44 7.47
N PRO A 64 -3.90 -12.11 8.48
CA PRO A 64 -3.08 -13.29 8.24
C PRO A 64 -3.96 -14.44 7.71
N ARG A 65 -3.62 -14.94 6.53
CA ARG A 65 -4.29 -16.09 5.92
C ARG A 65 -3.52 -17.39 6.24
N PRO A 66 -4.18 -18.44 6.76
CA PRO A 66 -3.53 -19.73 7.04
C PRO A 66 -2.75 -20.27 5.83
N GLY A 67 -1.58 -20.84 6.06
CA GLY A 67 -0.72 -21.41 5.01
C GLY A 67 0.12 -20.41 4.21
N THR A 68 0.00 -19.11 4.46
CA THR A 68 0.85 -18.10 3.79
C THR A 68 2.17 -17.87 4.53
N ALA A 69 3.24 -17.57 3.78
CA ALA A 69 4.52 -17.21 4.38
C ALA A 69 4.41 -15.98 5.30
N ALA A 70 3.49 -15.05 5.01
CA ALA A 70 3.24 -13.89 5.84
C ALA A 70 2.58 -14.26 7.19
N ALA A 71 1.74 -15.29 7.25
CA ALA A 71 1.11 -15.72 8.49
C ALA A 71 2.09 -16.36 9.49
N LEU A 72 3.21 -16.89 8.98
CA LEU A 72 4.27 -17.54 9.77
C LEU A 72 5.32 -16.56 10.30
N ARG A 73 5.21 -15.27 9.95
CA ARG A 73 6.16 -14.24 10.39
C ARG A 73 5.96 -13.91 11.88
N PRO A 74 7.03 -13.83 12.69
CA PRO A 74 6.94 -13.57 14.14
C PRO A 74 6.64 -12.09 14.46
N ASP A 75 7.02 -11.18 13.58
CA ASP A 75 6.94 -9.72 13.64
C ASP A 75 5.53 -9.20 13.29
N LYS A 76 4.50 -9.73 13.95
CA LYS A 76 3.11 -9.29 13.72
C LYS A 76 2.87 -7.92 14.36
N ILE A 77 2.19 -7.05 13.62
CA ILE A 77 1.75 -5.75 14.12
C ILE A 77 0.34 -5.91 14.68
N GLU A 78 0.11 -5.39 15.88
CA GLU A 78 -1.23 -5.37 16.46
C GLU A 78 -2.14 -4.43 15.66
N ALA A 79 -3.39 -4.83 15.48
CA ALA A 79 -4.37 -4.04 14.73
C ALA A 79 -4.51 -2.61 15.28
N THR A 80 -4.36 -2.43 16.60
CA THR A 80 -4.40 -1.11 17.27
C THR A 80 -3.31 -0.16 16.79
N SER A 81 -2.11 -0.65 16.47
CA SER A 81 -0.99 0.17 15.99
C SER A 81 -1.09 0.49 14.50
N ALA A 82 -1.72 -0.40 13.72
CA ALA A 82 -1.99 -0.17 12.30
C ALA A 82 -3.20 0.75 12.04
N ASN A 83 -4.13 0.83 13.00
CA ASN A 83 -5.35 1.62 12.88
C ASN A 83 -5.11 3.14 12.66
N PRO A 84 -4.22 3.81 13.42
CA PRO A 84 -3.88 5.23 13.21
C PRO A 84 -3.31 5.51 11.81
N ALA A 85 -2.49 4.59 11.31
CA ALA A 85 -1.86 4.70 9.99
C ALA A 85 -2.90 4.57 8.87
N ILE A 86 -3.87 3.67 9.02
CA ILE A 86 -5.00 3.56 8.09
C ILE A 86 -5.87 4.82 8.06
N LEU A 87 -6.07 5.49 9.20
CA LEU A 87 -6.83 6.75 9.25
C LEU A 87 -6.20 7.89 8.46
N LYS A 88 -4.88 7.83 8.18
CA LYS A 88 -4.18 8.80 7.32
C LYS A 88 -4.49 8.57 5.83
N LEU A 89 -4.94 7.39 5.43
CA LEU A 89 -5.19 7.06 4.02
C LEU A 89 -6.63 7.44 3.63
N PRO A 90 -6.84 8.03 2.43
CA PRO A 90 -8.17 8.34 1.96
C PRO A 90 -8.99 7.05 1.83
N PHE A 91 -9.99 6.90 2.69
CA PHE A 91 -10.89 5.76 2.67
C PHE A 91 -11.92 5.92 1.55
N MET A 92 -11.97 4.96 0.64
CA MET A 92 -13.24 4.48 0.09
C MET A 92 -13.52 3.14 0.76
N HIS A 93 -14.53 3.08 1.63
CA HIS A 93 -15.03 1.80 2.14
C HIS A 93 -15.56 0.99 0.96
N THR A 94 -15.12 -0.26 0.83
CA THR A 94 -15.87 -1.25 0.05
C THR A 94 -17.32 -1.30 0.57
N PRO A 95 -18.32 -1.43 -0.33
CA PRO A 95 -19.74 -1.45 0.04
C PRO A 95 -20.09 -2.59 1.00
#